data_AF-A0A2U3DPK5-F1
#
_entry.id   AF-A0A2U3DPK5-F1
#
_cell.length_a   1.000
_cell.length_b   1.000
_cell.length_c   1.000
_cell.angle_alpha   90.00
_cell.angle_beta   90.00
_cell.angle_gamma   90.00
#
_symmetry.space_group_name_H-M   'P 1'
#
loop_
_entity.id
_entity.type
_entity.pdbx_description
1 polymer ?
#
loop_
_entity_poly.entity_id
_entity_poly.type
_entity_poly.pdbx_seq_one_letter_code
_entity_poly.pdbx_strand_id
1 'polypeptide(L)'
;MITRARAKQGEAAQHEESQYHAEKGQVSGKCNRKRKLPYSTDRTTGESCVCITRLKIPGFREQAVEDYYQWLCRQVRSDQWKRWFLEVKEIILEEGVELARLHEAPKTEARLLVDKGVKRGIALQFTTNVQTWLDERYSLG
;
A
#
# COMPACT_ATOMS: atom_id res chain seq x y z
N MET A 1 62.58 -2.14 16.81
CA MET A 1 62.69 -0.78 17.35
C MET A 1 61.50 0.02 16.84
N ILE A 2 60.65 0.48 17.75
CA ILE A 2 59.44 1.27 17.47
C ILE A 2 59.83 2.74 17.60
N THR A 3 59.50 3.57 16.60
CA THR A 3 59.44 5.03 16.78
C THR A 3 58.20 5.58 16.10
N ARG A 4 57.32 6.14 16.95
CA ARG A 4 56.11 6.91 16.63
C ARG A 4 56.45 8.35 16.26
N ALA A 5 55.64 8.98 15.41
CA ALA A 5 55.29 10.41 15.43
C ALA A 5 53.89 10.53 14.78
N ARG A 6 52.78 10.80 15.51
CA ARG A 6 52.27 12.06 16.10
C ARG A 6 52.01 13.14 15.02
N ALA A 7 50.82 13.20 14.40
CA ALA A 7 49.55 13.84 14.83
C ALA A 7 49.54 15.38 14.79
N LYS A 8 48.65 15.97 13.98
CA LYS A 8 47.76 17.16 14.19
C LYS A 8 46.70 17.13 13.05
N GLN A 9 45.40 16.99 13.28
CA GLN A 9 44.37 17.92 13.82
C GLN A 9 44.22 19.23 13.03
N GLY A 10 43.01 19.46 12.48
CA GLY A 10 42.48 20.79 12.12
C GLY A 10 41.38 20.78 11.05
N GLU A 11 40.28 21.48 11.34
CA GLU A 11 39.13 21.92 10.49
C GLU A 11 38.08 20.87 10.10
N ALA A 12 36.85 20.85 10.65
CA ALA A 12 35.81 21.86 10.96
C ALA A 12 34.95 22.29 9.75
N ALA A 13 33.64 22.34 10.03
CA ALA A 13 32.51 22.95 9.30
C ALA A 13 31.59 21.94 8.58
N GLN A 14 30.41 21.64 9.14
CA GLN A 14 29.10 22.33 8.97
C GLN A 14 28.18 21.42 8.12
N HIS A 15 27.21 20.75 8.75
CA HIS A 15 25.79 21.14 8.78
C HIS A 15 25.14 21.14 7.39
N GLU A 16 24.38 20.08 7.05
CA GLU A 16 23.13 20.26 6.31
C GLU A 16 22.11 19.19 6.70
N GLU A 17 21.31 19.60 7.67
CA GLU A 17 20.02 19.07 8.09
C GLU A 17 19.04 19.19 6.91
N SER A 18 18.74 18.08 6.23
CA SER A 18 17.69 18.10 5.21
C SER A 18 16.33 17.98 5.90
N GLN A 19 15.70 19.15 6.02
CA GLN A 19 14.38 19.37 6.59
C GLN A 19 13.31 18.47 5.99
N TYR A 20 12.62 17.76 6.88
CA TYR A 20 11.25 17.33 6.66
C TYR A 20 10.38 18.58 6.46
N HIS A 21 9.97 18.84 5.22
CA HIS A 21 8.92 19.83 4.96
C HIS A 21 7.58 19.28 5.43
N ALA A 22 7.22 19.67 6.65
CA ALA A 22 5.86 19.64 7.17
C ALA A 22 5.07 20.81 6.58
N GLU A 23 4.29 20.59 5.54
CA GLU A 23 3.22 21.52 5.17
C GLU A 23 2.00 21.27 6.06
N LYS A 24 1.89 22.09 7.11
CA LYS A 24 0.60 22.42 7.72
C LYS A 24 -0.02 23.59 6.96
N GLY A 25 -0.98 23.27 6.09
CA GLY A 25 -1.86 24.22 5.42
C GLY A 25 -3.32 23.98 5.81
N GLN A 26 -3.78 24.85 6.70
CA GLN A 26 -5.14 25.14 7.17
C GLN A 26 -6.37 24.49 6.52
N VAL A 27 -7.22 23.99 7.43
CA VAL A 27 -8.69 24.00 7.37
C VAL A 27 -9.21 25.30 6.76
N SER A 28 -9.96 25.20 5.67
CA SER A 28 -10.99 26.17 5.32
C SER A 28 -12.25 25.43 4.92
N GLY A 29 -13.10 25.19 5.92
CA GLY A 29 -14.50 24.94 5.67
C GLY A 29 -15.11 26.09 4.88
N LYS A 30 -15.50 25.82 3.64
CA LYS A 30 -16.48 26.63 2.91
C LYS A 30 -17.42 25.69 2.15
N CYS A 31 -18.47 25.24 2.83
CA CYS A 31 -19.67 24.76 2.18
C CYS A 31 -20.35 25.97 1.51
N ASN A 32 -20.03 26.22 0.24
CA ASN A 32 -20.68 27.29 -0.51
C ASN A 32 -22.01 26.80 -1.10
N ARG A 33 -23.06 27.20 -0.38
CA ARG A 33 -24.46 27.09 -0.76
C ARG A 33 -24.79 28.14 -1.83
N LYS A 34 -25.48 27.68 -2.88
CA LYS A 34 -26.24 28.43 -3.91
C LYS A 34 -25.35 29.09 -5.00
N ARG A 35 -25.63 28.92 -6.30
CA ARG A 35 -26.91 29.17 -6.96
C ARG A 35 -27.01 28.51 -8.34
N LYS A 36 -28.22 27.98 -8.57
CA LYS A 36 -29.06 27.98 -9.79
C LYS A 36 -28.68 27.09 -10.98
N LEU A 37 -29.48 26.02 -11.10
CA LEU A 37 -29.86 25.31 -12.33
C LEU A 37 -30.19 26.28 -13.48
N PRO A 38 -29.98 25.84 -14.72
CA PRO A 38 -31.14 25.59 -15.57
C PRO A 38 -31.12 24.17 -16.18
N TYR A 39 -32.28 23.50 -16.08
CA TYR A 39 -32.95 22.65 -17.09
C TYR A 39 -32.07 22.13 -18.26
N SER A 40 -31.97 20.84 -18.58
CA SER A 40 -33.07 19.93 -18.91
C SER A 40 -32.59 18.50 -19.22
N THR A 41 -33.49 17.55 -18.93
CA THR A 41 -33.73 16.25 -19.58
C THR A 41 -32.60 15.22 -19.67
N ASP A 42 -32.72 14.27 -18.74
CA ASP A 42 -32.84 12.84 -19.04
C ASP A 42 -31.55 12.08 -19.44
N ARG A 43 -30.89 11.57 -18.41
CA ARG A 43 -30.63 10.13 -18.25
C ARG A 43 -30.18 9.87 -16.82
N THR A 44 -31.04 9.21 -16.06
CA THR A 44 -30.74 8.66 -14.74
C THR A 44 -29.58 7.69 -14.84
N THR A 45 -28.38 8.17 -14.53
CA THR A 45 -27.29 7.31 -14.07
C THR A 45 -26.88 7.91 -12.74
N GLY A 46 -27.50 7.41 -11.68
CA GLY A 46 -27.11 7.74 -10.32
C GLY A 46 -25.69 7.24 -10.10
N GLU A 47 -24.71 8.09 -10.33
CA GLU A 47 -23.41 7.97 -9.68
C GLU A 47 -23.66 8.19 -8.19
N SER A 48 -24.02 7.10 -7.53
CA SER A 48 -23.91 6.99 -6.08
C SER A 48 -22.47 7.36 -5.75
N CYS A 49 -22.31 8.44 -5.00
CA CYS A 49 -21.06 8.76 -4.35
C CYS A 49 -20.78 7.64 -3.34
N VAL A 50 -20.11 6.58 -3.80
CA VAL A 50 -19.66 5.50 -2.95
C VAL A 50 -18.65 6.13 -2.00
N CYS A 51 -19.08 6.34 -0.76
CA CYS A 51 -18.16 6.56 0.34
C CYS A 51 -17.32 5.29 0.46
N ILE A 52 -16.12 5.30 -0.15
CA ILE A 52 -15.13 4.24 0.04
C ILE A 52 -14.71 4.33 1.50
N THR A 53 -15.41 3.58 2.36
CA THR A 53 -14.93 3.30 3.69
C THR A 53 -13.64 2.53 3.53
N ARG A 54 -12.50 3.19 3.82
CA ARG A 54 -11.19 2.53 3.79
C ARG A 54 -11.26 1.23 4.57
N LEU A 55 -10.82 0.15 3.96
CA LEU A 55 -10.80 -1.16 4.60
C LEU A 55 -9.95 -1.08 5.87
N LYS A 56 -10.54 -1.39 7.03
CA LYS A 56 -9.83 -1.44 8.31
C LYS A 56 -9.52 -2.90 8.64
N ILE A 57 -8.26 -3.28 8.47
CA ILE A 57 -7.76 -4.58 8.93
C ILE A 57 -7.16 -4.36 10.33
N PRO A 58 -7.70 -4.98 11.39
CA PRO A 58 -7.19 -4.86 12.75
C PRO A 58 -5.80 -5.51 12.90
N GLY A 59 -5.00 -4.99 13.82
CA GLY A 59 -3.67 -5.51 14.16
C GLY A 59 -2.53 -4.82 13.41
N PHE A 60 -1.36 -5.44 13.45
CA PHE A 60 -0.16 -4.97 12.75
C PHE A 60 -0.28 -5.21 11.24
N ARG A 61 0.23 -4.27 10.44
CA ARG A 61 0.05 -4.25 8.98
C ARG A 61 0.83 -5.38 8.33
N GLU A 62 2.08 -5.53 8.76
CA GLU A 62 3.00 -6.59 8.38
C GLU A 62 2.48 -7.97 8.78
N GLN A 63 1.87 -8.09 9.96
CA GLN A 63 1.26 -9.35 10.40
C GLN A 63 0.05 -9.71 9.54
N ALA A 64 -0.77 -8.73 9.16
CA ALA A 64 -1.89 -8.98 8.26
C ALA A 64 -1.42 -9.50 6.88
N VAL A 65 -0.34 -8.95 6.34
CA VAL A 65 0.29 -9.42 5.09
C VAL A 65 0.80 -10.85 5.24
N GLU A 66 1.43 -11.19 6.38
CA GLU A 66 1.86 -12.56 6.67
C GLU A 66 0.67 -13.54 6.73
N ASP A 67 -0.38 -13.20 7.46
CA ASP A 67 -1.60 -14.03 7.57
C ASP A 67 -2.22 -14.29 6.19
N TYR A 68 -2.27 -13.26 5.34
CA TYR A 68 -2.79 -13.36 3.98
C TYR A 68 -1.94 -14.26 3.10
N TYR A 69 -0.61 -14.12 3.15
CA TYR A 69 0.33 -14.99 2.45
C TYR A 69 0.16 -16.46 2.86
N GLN A 70 0.02 -16.73 4.16
CA GLN A 70 -0.20 -18.08 4.67
C GLN A 70 -1.53 -18.66 4.17
N TRP A 71 -2.58 -17.84 4.12
CA TRP A 71 -3.87 -18.24 3.54
C TRP A 71 -3.74 -18.59 2.05
N LEU A 72 -3.07 -17.78 1.24
CA LEU A 72 -2.82 -18.08 -0.18
C LEU A 72 -2.06 -19.40 -0.36
N CYS A 73 -1.06 -19.67 0.49
CA CYS A 73 -0.27 -20.89 0.45
C CYS A 73 -1.09 -22.16 0.76
N ARG A 74 -2.17 -22.07 1.54
CA ARG A 74 -3.07 -23.20 1.83
C ARG A 74 -3.93 -23.59 0.62
N GLN A 75 -4.16 -22.66 -0.30
CA GLN A 75 -4.97 -22.87 -1.50
C GLN A 75 -4.20 -23.57 -2.64
N VAL A 76 -2.89 -23.74 -2.51
CA VAL A 76 -2.03 -24.29 -3.57
C VAL A 76 -1.15 -25.44 -3.08
N ARG A 77 -1.08 -26.52 -3.86
CA ARG A 77 -0.18 -27.65 -3.59
C ARG A 77 1.24 -27.44 -4.12
N SER A 78 1.41 -26.59 -5.14
CA SER A 78 2.69 -26.39 -5.81
C SER A 78 3.63 -25.52 -4.99
N ASP A 79 4.83 -26.02 -4.70
CA ASP A 79 5.86 -25.23 -4.02
C ASP A 79 6.35 -24.07 -4.86
N GLN A 80 6.33 -24.21 -6.19
CA GLN A 80 6.68 -23.10 -7.08
C GLN A 80 5.71 -21.94 -6.95
N TRP A 81 4.42 -22.23 -6.77
CA TRP A 81 3.40 -21.19 -6.53
C TRP A 81 3.62 -20.49 -5.19
N LYS A 82 3.90 -21.26 -4.13
CA LYS A 82 4.21 -20.69 -2.81
C LYS A 82 5.43 -19.77 -2.86
N ARG A 83 6.48 -20.15 -3.62
CA ARG A 83 7.65 -19.28 -3.83
C ARG A 83 7.30 -17.97 -4.53
N TRP A 84 6.44 -18.00 -5.54
CA TRP A 84 6.01 -16.75 -6.18
C TRP A 84 5.17 -15.86 -5.25
N PHE A 85 4.33 -16.45 -4.40
CA PHE A 85 3.63 -15.67 -3.38
C PHE A 85 4.57 -15.10 -2.31
N LEU A 86 5.65 -15.82 -1.97
CA LEU A 86 6.68 -15.33 -1.06
C LEU A 86 7.39 -14.12 -1.65
N GLU A 87 7.79 -14.19 -2.92
CA GLU A 87 8.43 -13.07 -3.64
C GLU A 87 7.53 -11.83 -3.65
N VAL A 88 6.23 -12.00 -3.94
CA VAL A 88 5.26 -10.90 -3.88
C VAL A 88 5.15 -10.33 -2.46
N LYS A 89 5.10 -11.19 -1.43
CA LYS A 89 5.04 -10.76 -0.03
C LYS A 89 6.24 -9.89 0.34
N GLU A 90 7.44 -10.30 -0.04
CA GLU A 90 8.67 -9.57 0.24
C GLU A 90 8.66 -8.19 -0.42
N ILE A 91 8.28 -8.11 -1.70
CA ILE A 91 8.15 -6.83 -2.42
C ILE A 91 7.12 -5.91 -1.74
N ILE A 92 5.96 -6.43 -1.35
CA ILE A 92 4.90 -5.65 -0.71
C ILE A 92 5.36 -5.09 0.65
N LEU A 93 6.07 -5.88 1.44
CA LEU A 93 6.61 -5.45 2.73
C LEU A 93 7.73 -4.42 2.56
N GLU A 94 8.61 -4.60 1.58
CA GLU A 94 9.70 -3.66 1.26
C GLU A 94 9.15 -2.30 0.80
N GLU A 95 8.15 -2.29 -0.07
CA GLU A 95 7.50 -1.08 -0.57
C GLU A 95 6.51 -0.46 0.44
N GLY A 96 6.28 -1.11 1.58
CA GLY A 96 5.34 -0.65 2.60
C GLY A 96 3.88 -0.62 2.14
N VAL A 97 3.51 -1.47 1.18
CA VAL A 97 2.15 -1.54 0.63
C VAL A 97 1.26 -2.35 1.58
N GLU A 98 0.13 -1.76 1.97
CA GLU A 98 -0.82 -2.40 2.88
C GLU A 98 -1.86 -3.25 2.12
N LEU A 99 -2.41 -4.28 2.78
CA LEU A 99 -3.52 -5.07 2.21
C LEU A 99 -4.76 -4.22 1.89
N ALA A 100 -5.04 -3.18 2.66
CA ALA A 100 -6.10 -2.24 2.35
C ALA A 100 -5.88 -1.54 0.99
N ARG A 101 -4.62 -1.19 0.69
CA ARG A 101 -4.27 -0.60 -0.61
C ARG A 101 -4.40 -1.62 -1.74
N LEU A 102 -3.98 -2.86 -1.52
CA LEU A 102 -4.14 -3.96 -2.47
C LEU A 102 -5.62 -4.22 -2.81
N HIS A 103 -6.51 -4.07 -1.82
CA HIS A 103 -7.95 -4.18 -1.99
C HIS A 103 -8.57 -2.98 -2.72
N GLU A 104 -8.15 -1.75 -2.38
CA GLU A 104 -8.68 -0.52 -2.97
C GLU A 104 -8.24 -0.31 -4.42
N ALA A 105 -7.01 -0.70 -4.78
CA ALA A 105 -6.41 -0.44 -6.07
C ALA A 105 -5.70 -1.67 -6.69
N PRO A 106 -6.36 -2.83 -6.82
CA PRO A 106 -5.71 -4.09 -7.17
C PRO A 106 -4.98 -4.04 -8.53
N LYS A 107 -5.53 -3.31 -9.51
CA LYS A 107 -4.89 -3.17 -10.83
C LYS A 107 -3.60 -2.35 -10.78
N THR A 108 -3.58 -1.30 -9.95
CA THR A 108 -2.41 -0.43 -9.78
C THR A 108 -1.29 -1.20 -9.10
N GLU A 109 -1.60 -1.88 -8.00
CA GLU A 109 -0.61 -2.65 -7.26
C GLU A 109 -0.14 -3.88 -8.04
N ALA A 110 -1.03 -4.53 -8.81
CA ALA A 110 -0.63 -5.62 -9.70
C ALA A 110 0.36 -5.15 -10.77
N ARG A 111 0.22 -3.92 -11.28
CA ARG A 111 1.16 -3.34 -12.23
C ARG A 111 2.52 -3.10 -11.58
N LEU A 112 2.56 -2.56 -10.37
CA LEU A 112 3.80 -2.39 -9.60
C LEU A 112 4.54 -3.72 -9.43
N LEU A 113 3.83 -4.78 -9.07
CA LEU A 113 4.43 -6.12 -8.93
C LEU A 113 4.99 -6.64 -10.25
N VAL A 114 4.28 -6.43 -11.36
CA VAL A 114 4.77 -6.80 -12.70
C VAL A 114 6.02 -6.01 -13.08
N ASP A 115 6.05 -4.72 -12.80
CA ASP A 115 7.20 -3.85 -13.06
C ASP A 115 8.43 -4.27 -12.23
N LYS A 116 8.21 -4.93 -11.08
CA LYS A 116 9.25 -5.56 -10.23
C LYS A 116 9.64 -6.98 -10.66
N GLY A 117 9.08 -7.51 -11.74
CA GLY A 117 9.44 -8.82 -12.30
C GLY A 117 8.52 -9.98 -11.93
N VAL A 118 7.46 -9.73 -11.15
CA VAL A 118 6.47 -10.76 -10.82
C VAL A 118 5.64 -11.11 -12.06
N LYS A 119 5.39 -12.40 -12.26
CA LYS A 119 4.49 -12.85 -13.33
C LYS A 119 3.10 -12.21 -13.20
N ARG A 120 2.60 -11.61 -14.28
CA ARG A 120 1.29 -10.94 -14.34
C ARG A 120 0.14 -11.75 -13.73
N GLY A 121 0.08 -13.05 -13.99
CA GLY A 121 -0.95 -13.93 -13.41
C GLY A 121 -0.89 -13.98 -11.89
N ILE A 122 0.31 -14.10 -11.32
CA ILE A 122 0.52 -14.13 -9.86
C ILE A 122 0.20 -12.78 -9.24
N ALA A 123 0.66 -11.68 -9.84
CA ALA A 123 0.36 -10.33 -9.37
C ALA A 123 -1.14 -10.05 -9.32
N LEU A 124 -1.88 -10.42 -10.37
CA LEU A 124 -3.33 -10.30 -10.39
C LEU A 124 -3.99 -11.16 -9.33
N GLN A 125 -3.62 -12.44 -9.23
CA GLN A 125 -4.23 -13.34 -8.26
C GLN A 125 -3.97 -12.91 -6.82
N PHE A 126 -2.76 -12.44 -6.52
CA PHE A 126 -2.40 -11.93 -5.20
C PHE A 126 -3.20 -10.68 -4.84
N THR A 127 -3.47 -9.78 -5.78
CA THR A 127 -4.20 -8.53 -5.50
C THR A 127 -5.70 -8.73 -5.44
N THR A 128 -6.28 -9.59 -6.29
CA THR A 128 -7.74 -9.78 -6.36
C THR A 128 -8.29 -10.64 -5.23
N ASN A 129 -7.49 -11.55 -4.68
CA ASN A 129 -7.96 -12.49 -3.65
C ASN A 129 -8.06 -11.88 -2.25
N VAL A 130 -7.66 -10.62 -2.07
CA VAL A 130 -7.74 -9.94 -0.76
C VAL A 130 -9.19 -9.89 -0.27
N GLN A 131 -10.16 -9.60 -1.15
CA GLN A 131 -11.58 -9.59 -0.76
C GLN A 131 -12.04 -10.97 -0.26
N THR A 132 -11.73 -12.04 -1.00
CA THR A 132 -12.12 -13.40 -0.63
C THR A 132 -11.53 -13.80 0.72
N TRP A 133 -10.27 -13.46 0.97
CA TRP A 133 -9.65 -13.71 2.26
C TRP A 133 -10.33 -12.96 3.41
N LEU A 134 -10.71 -11.70 3.20
CA LEU A 134 -11.44 -10.91 4.20
C LEU A 134 -12.82 -11.52 4.46
N ASP A 135 -13.52 -11.91 3.41
CA ASP A 135 -14.82 -12.57 3.52
C ASP A 135 -14.68 -13.84 4.34
N GLU A 136 -13.72 -14.72 4.08
CA GLU A 136 -13.49 -15.92 4.92
C GLU A 136 -13.09 -15.59 6.35
N ARG A 137 -12.27 -14.55 6.56
CA ARG A 137 -11.77 -14.15 7.88
C ARG A 137 -12.86 -13.54 8.76
N TYR A 138 -13.85 -12.87 8.17
CA TYR A 138 -14.88 -12.10 8.87
C TYR A 138 -16.32 -12.61 8.66
N SER A 139 -16.56 -13.60 7.79
CA SER A 139 -17.87 -14.26 7.62
C SER A 139 -18.17 -15.32 8.68
N LEU A 140 -17.36 -15.39 9.74
CA LEU A 140 -17.73 -16.09 10.97
C LEU A 140 -18.47 -15.12 11.89
N GLY A 141 -19.73 -14.83 11.53
CA GLY A 141 -20.71 -14.11 12.35
C GLY A 141 -21.98 -14.94 12.46
#